data_AF-A0A1F5ZAA3-F1
#
_entry.id   AF-A0A1F5ZAA3-F1
#
_cell.length_a   1.000
_cell.length_b   1.000
_cell.length_c   1.000
_cell.angle_alpha   90.00
_cell.angle_beta   90.00
_cell.angle_gamma   90.00
#
_symmetry.space_group_name_H-M   'P 1'
#
loop_
_entity.id
_entity.type
_entity.pdbx_description
1 polymer ?
#
loop_
_entity_poly.entity_id
_entity_poly.type
_entity_poly.pdbx_seq_one_letter_code
_entity_poly.pdbx_strand_id
1 'polypeptide(L)'
;MQKVGDILKKFNPVEDKYISREFQSYGIYLAETLGDFKHKSLYIRLAKIVPRAILEKTLTFVKDARARSKPRLFMWKMKKLRSGEE
;
A
#
# COMPACT_ATOMS: atom_id res chain seq x y z
N MET A 1 -14.59 -29.33 -15.65
CA MET A 1 -14.35 -28.68 -14.35
C MET A 1 -12.97 -29.08 -13.85
N GLN A 2 -12.08 -28.14 -13.55
CA GLN A 2 -10.75 -28.49 -13.01
C GLN A 2 -10.90 -28.96 -11.55
N LYS A 3 -10.19 -30.03 -11.16
CA LYS A 3 -10.17 -30.50 -9.77
C LYS A 3 -9.23 -29.60 -8.95
N VAL A 4 -9.59 -29.34 -7.68
CA VAL A 4 -8.77 -28.53 -6.76
C VAL A 4 -7.34 -29.07 -6.66
N GLY A 5 -7.16 -30.39 -6.64
CA GLY A 5 -5.83 -31.01 -6.60
C GLY A 5 -4.94 -30.66 -7.79
N ASP A 6 -5.51 -30.43 -8.98
CA ASP A 6 -4.73 -30.04 -10.17
C ASP A 6 -4.36 -28.55 -10.15
N ILE A 7 -5.13 -27.71 -9.45
CA ILE A 7 -4.83 -26.30 -9.21
C ILE A 7 -3.64 -26.18 -8.24
N LEU A 8 -3.67 -26.96 -7.15
CA LEU A 8 -2.64 -26.91 -6.12
C LEU A 8 -1.25 -27.35 -6.60
N LYS A 9 -1.16 -28.25 -7.60
CA LYS A 9 0.12 -28.63 -8.22
C LYS A 9 0.89 -27.46 -8.84
N LYS A 10 0.20 -26.38 -9.22
CA LYS A 10 0.80 -25.18 -9.83
C LYS A 10 0.93 -24.01 -8.84
N PHE A 11 0.49 -24.19 -7.60
CA PHE A 11 0.51 -23.15 -6.59
C PHE A 11 1.90 -23.09 -5.95
N ASN A 12 2.55 -21.92 -6.02
CA ASN A 12 3.77 -21.65 -5.28
C ASN A 12 3.41 -20.78 -4.05
N PRO A 13 3.52 -21.29 -2.82
CA PRO A 13 3.19 -20.53 -1.62
C PRO A 13 4.20 -19.42 -1.31
N VAL A 14 5.39 -19.45 -1.93
CA VAL A 14 6.48 -18.50 -1.68
C VAL A 14 6.39 -17.30 -2.63
N GLU A 15 5.86 -17.50 -3.83
CA GLU A 15 5.76 -16.46 -4.86
C GLU A 15 4.31 -16.02 -5.05
N ASP A 16 4.07 -14.74 -4.82
CA ASP A 16 2.79 -14.13 -5.16
C ASP A 16 2.71 -13.92 -6.68
N LYS A 17 1.63 -14.40 -7.29
CA LYS A 17 1.39 -14.29 -8.74
C LYS A 17 1.34 -12.84 -9.24
N TYR A 18 0.92 -11.90 -8.40
CA TYR A 18 0.65 -10.51 -8.77
C TYR A 18 1.66 -9.51 -8.15
N ILE A 19 2.34 -9.91 -7.08
CA ILE A 19 3.35 -9.09 -6.40
C ILE A 19 4.75 -9.62 -6.76
N SER A 20 5.39 -8.92 -7.69
CA SER A 20 6.74 -9.22 -8.18
C SER A 20 7.82 -8.29 -7.61
N ARG A 21 7.42 -7.15 -7.03
CA ARG A 21 8.31 -6.09 -6.55
C ARG A 21 7.88 -5.60 -5.18
N GLU A 22 8.85 -5.18 -4.38
CA GLU A 22 8.68 -4.66 -3.03
C GLU A 22 7.72 -3.46 -2.96
N PHE A 23 7.79 -2.51 -3.90
CA PHE A 23 6.87 -1.38 -3.91
C PHE A 23 5.40 -1.81 -4.15
N GLN A 24 5.15 -2.97 -4.78
CA GLN A 24 3.80 -3.49 -4.97
C GLN A 24 3.24 -3.99 -3.64
N SER A 25 4.00 -4.80 -2.89
CA SER A 25 3.58 -5.26 -1.56
C SER A 25 3.40 -4.08 -0.61
N TYR A 26 4.30 -3.10 -0.63
CA TYR A 26 4.14 -1.91 0.21
C TYR A 26 2.93 -1.05 -0.17
N GLY A 27 2.65 -0.90 -1.47
CA GLY A 27 1.44 -0.22 -1.92
C GLY A 27 0.15 -0.92 -1.46
N ILE A 28 0.12 -2.25 -1.48
CA ILE A 28 -0.98 -3.02 -0.91
C ILE A 28 -1.08 -2.79 0.60
N TYR A 29 0.03 -2.89 1.33
CA TYR A 29 0.08 -2.64 2.77
C TYR A 29 -0.45 -1.25 3.15
N LEU A 30 -0.09 -0.20 2.40
CA LEU A 30 -0.62 1.15 2.60
C LEU A 30 -2.14 1.19 2.41
N ALA A 31 -2.64 0.59 1.34
CA ALA A 31 -4.07 0.57 1.04
C ALA A 31 -4.88 -0.16 2.11
N GLU A 32 -4.38 -1.29 2.61
CA GLU A 32 -4.98 -2.05 3.70
C GLU A 32 -4.95 -1.27 5.01
N THR A 33 -3.78 -0.73 5.38
CA THR A 33 -3.59 0.04 6.62
C THR A 33 -4.49 1.27 6.69
N LEU A 34 -4.72 1.92 5.55
CA LEU A 34 -5.58 3.11 5.45
C LEU A 34 -7.06 2.77 5.24
N GLY A 35 -7.41 1.49 5.07
CA GLY A 35 -8.78 1.05 4.80
C GLY A 35 -9.32 1.49 3.45
N ASP A 36 -8.45 1.66 2.44
CA ASP A 36 -8.78 2.16 1.10
C ASP A 36 -8.30 1.23 -0.02
N PHE A 37 -8.54 -0.06 0.18
CA PHE A 37 -8.11 -1.12 -0.74
C PHE A 37 -8.68 -0.96 -2.17
N LYS A 38 -9.84 -0.31 -2.31
CA LYS A 38 -10.43 0.03 -3.62
C LYS A 38 -9.50 0.90 -4.48
N HIS A 39 -8.61 1.68 -3.87
CA HIS A 39 -7.62 2.51 -4.57
C HIS A 39 -6.19 1.94 -4.46
N LYS A 40 -6.02 0.63 -4.24
CA LYS A 40 -4.69 -0.01 -4.13
C LYS A 40 -3.70 0.36 -5.25
N SER A 41 -4.18 0.52 -6.48
CA SER A 41 -3.34 0.92 -7.62
C SER A 41 -2.71 2.30 -7.45
N LEU A 42 -3.40 3.24 -6.79
CA LEU A 42 -2.86 4.54 -6.42
C LEU A 42 -1.71 4.39 -5.42
N TYR A 43 -1.91 3.60 -4.37
CA TYR A 43 -0.89 3.38 -3.34
C TYR A 43 0.34 2.64 -3.87
N ILE A 44 0.16 1.64 -4.75
CA ILE A 44 1.27 0.99 -5.46
C ILE A 44 2.05 2.01 -6.30
N ARG A 45 1.35 2.90 -7.02
CA ARG A 45 2.00 3.96 -7.79
C ARG A 45 2.79 4.90 -6.88
N LEU A 46 2.22 5.32 -5.76
CA LEU A 46 2.90 6.18 -4.78
C LEU A 46 4.13 5.49 -4.20
N ALA A 47 4.03 4.22 -3.80
CA ALA A 47 5.15 3.42 -3.33
C ALA A 47 6.30 3.28 -4.35
N LYS A 48 5.96 3.30 -5.65
CA LYS A 48 6.94 3.24 -6.73
C LYS A 48 7.70 4.56 -6.93
N ILE A 49 7.04 5.71 -6.75
CA ILE A 49 7.58 7.03 -7.16
C ILE A 49 7.96 7.95 -6.01
N VAL A 50 7.42 7.72 -4.80
CA VAL A 50 7.67 8.55 -3.62
C VAL A 50 8.70 7.86 -2.75
N PRO A 51 9.75 8.57 -2.26
CA PRO A 51 10.71 8.00 -1.34
C PRO A 51 10.07 7.33 -0.13
N ARG A 52 10.53 6.12 0.21
CA ARG A 52 9.98 5.31 1.30
C ARG A 52 9.85 6.07 2.61
N ALA A 53 10.89 6.83 2.96
CA ALA A 53 10.93 7.61 4.20
C ALA A 53 9.76 8.60 4.33
N ILE A 54 9.31 9.20 3.22
CA ILE A 54 8.15 10.12 3.23
C ILE A 54 6.87 9.35 3.50
N LEU A 55 6.68 8.21 2.82
CA LEU A 55 5.48 7.39 2.99
C LEU A 55 5.39 6.82 4.40
N GLU A 56 6.50 6.35 4.98
CA GLU A 56 6.53 5.83 6.35
C GLU A 56 6.25 6.92 7.38
N LYS A 57 6.91 8.08 7.28
CA LYS A 57 6.60 9.25 8.15
C LYS A 57 5.13 9.64 8.06
N THR A 58 4.57 9.67 6.84
CA THR A 58 3.15 9.95 6.64
C THR A 58 2.27 8.90 7.30
N LEU A 59 2.59 7.61 7.11
CA LEU A 59 1.79 6.52 7.65
C LEU A 59 1.79 6.50 9.17
N THR A 60 2.96 6.69 9.81
CA THR A 60 3.10 6.79 11.26
C THR A 60 2.20 7.90 11.81
N PHE A 61 2.26 9.10 11.21
CA PHE A 61 1.39 10.21 11.60
C PHE A 61 -0.11 9.87 11.49
N VAL A 62 -0.52 9.21 10.41
CA VAL A 62 -1.94 8.87 10.17
C VAL A 62 -2.44 7.73 11.06
N LYS A 63 -1.55 6.80 11.46
CA LYS A 63 -1.92 5.68 12.33
C LYS A 63 -2.48 6.17 13.66
N ASP A 64 -1.80 7.14 14.26
CA ASP A 64 -2.16 7.72 15.57
C ASP A 64 -3.29 8.75 15.48
N ALA A 65 -3.57 9.28 14.29
CA ALA A 65 -4.58 10.31 14.10
C ALA A 65 -6.02 9.75 14.19
N ARG A 66 -6.87 10.42 14.99
CA ARG A 66 -8.33 10.23 15.02
C ARG A 66 -9.00 11.01 13.88
N ALA A 67 -8.70 10.63 12.65
CA ALA A 67 -9.24 11.29 11.46
C ALA A 67 -10.54 10.62 10.98
N ARG A 68 -11.51 11.43 10.53
CA ARG A 68 -12.72 10.94 9.84
C ARG A 68 -12.38 10.14 8.57
N SER A 69 -11.24 10.44 7.94
CA SER A 69 -10.77 9.74 6.75
C SER A 69 -9.25 9.68 6.73
N LYS A 70 -8.70 8.55 7.19
CA LYS A 70 -7.25 8.26 7.14
C LYS A 70 -6.66 8.38 5.73
N PRO A 71 -7.32 7.91 4.64
CA PRO A 71 -6.80 8.08 3.28
C PRO A 71 -6.59 9.55 2.88
N ARG A 72 -7.55 10.41 3.17
CA ARG A 72 -7.43 11.85 2.86
C ARG A 72 -6.36 12.53 3.69
N LEU A 73 -6.29 12.19 4.98
CA LEU A 73 -5.23 12.71 5.86
C LEU A 73 -3.84 12.28 5.37
N PHE A 74 -3.71 11.03 4.91
CA PHE A 74 -2.47 10.51 4.32
C PHE A 74 -2.05 11.32 3.09
N MET A 75 -2.95 11.55 2.14
CA MET A 75 -2.65 12.33 0.94
C MET A 75 -2.23 13.77 1.28
N TRP A 76 -2.92 14.39 2.23
CA TRP A 76 -2.60 15.74 2.70
C TRP A 76 -1.23 15.81 3.37
N LYS A 77 -0.93 14.92 4.33
CA LYS A 77 0.34 14.94 5.07
C LYS A 77 1.51 14.57 4.17
N MET A 78 1.33 13.61 3.26
CA MET A 78 2.35 13.27 2.25
C MET A 78 2.69 14.48 1.38
N LYS A 79 1.70 15.27 0.96
CA LYS A 79 1.93 16.49 0.19
C LYS A 79 2.75 17.50 0.98
N LYS A 80 2.41 17.74 2.26
CA LYS A 80 3.15 18.64 3.17
C LYS A 80 4.62 18.24 3.30
N LEU A 81 4.88 16.97 3.62
CA LEU A 81 6.24 16.44 3.75
C LEU A 81 7.05 16.52 2.45
N ARG A 82 6.41 16.38 1.28
CA ARG A 82 7.08 16.54 -0.02
C ARG A 82 7.42 18.00 -0.35
N SER A 83 6.63 18.94 0.14
CA SER A 83 6.83 20.38 -0.05
C SER A 83 7.82 20.99 0.95
N GLY A 84 8.30 20.21 1.93
CA GLY A 84 9.17 20.72 3.00
C GLY A 84 8.40 21.52 4.07
N GLU A 85 7.07 21.49 4.04
CA GLU A 85 6.22 22.06 5.07
C GLU A 85 5.96 20.98 6.11
N GLU A 86 6.51 21.13 7.32
CA GLU A 86 6.40 20.12 8.38
C GLU A 86 5.01 20.09 9.04
#